data_AF-R7JDP2-F1
#
_entry.id   AF-R7JDP2-F1
#
_cell.length_a   1.000
_cell.length_b   1.000
_cell.length_c   1.000
_cell.angle_alpha   90.00
_cell.angle_beta   90.00
_cell.angle_gamma   90.00
#
_symmetry.space_group_name_H-M   'P 1'
#
loop_
_entity.id
_entity.type
_entity.pdbx_description
1 polymer ?
#
loop_
_entity_poly.entity_id
_entity_poly.type
_entity_poly.pdbx_seq_one_letter_code
_entity_poly.pdbx_strand_id
1 'polypeptide(L)'
;MKLDIWKEKIRKQKEALSRQIEYRRLKRVHRKRTPAYTYCKNCGKKLKGMYCSQCGQYALDIEQPFWKYLQQYFENVYQFDSKVWLTLYYLFRRPGFLTREFNAGKINSYVHPLRLFMFLSCLFFIFAFSLLDDWKKMQAHTEEMAEWEVLKNTGEAGSWTSYETVMAQSGLEDTVIWTVTDTAMLSSYKPMLRLLESPYQDTFRVQLAQVIFQEEFQAWEESDSIFVLEKDSVHQAQVDVTKKQKRELKDLRSEWKYNRLVSWYSSNWPLIALLLIPIFALLLMLFFRKEKLGYMSHLVFALHLHSVLLIISAVMLILLWQGCHLGAIYGLLWIYFLVYSIIAVRRVYSRSSWGKAILKTFLLYGSYWIVWFTVFILSLVWISKNVLE
;
A
#
# COMPACT_ATOMS: atom_id res chain seq x y z
N MET A 1 57.64 24.05 -53.50
CA MET A 1 58.56 24.01 -52.35
C MET A 1 58.03 24.72 -51.09
N LYS A 2 57.90 26.06 -51.02
CA LYS A 2 57.37 26.75 -49.81
C LYS A 2 55.91 26.37 -49.47
N LEU A 3 55.08 26.16 -50.49
CA LEU A 3 53.67 25.79 -50.34
C LEU A 3 53.50 24.37 -49.77
N ASP A 4 54.37 23.45 -50.18
CA ASP A 4 54.34 22.05 -49.73
C ASP A 4 54.79 21.92 -48.28
N ILE A 5 55.81 22.70 -47.88
CA ILE A 5 56.26 22.82 -46.49
C ILE A 5 55.14 23.37 -45.60
N TRP A 6 54.36 24.34 -46.09
CA TRP A 6 53.24 24.93 -45.34
C TRP A 6 52.07 23.95 -45.20
N LYS A 7 51.70 23.25 -46.28
CA LYS A 7 50.68 22.18 -46.24
C LYS A 7 51.05 21.06 -45.27
N GLU A 8 52.32 20.65 -45.28
CA GLU A 8 52.83 19.62 -44.38
C GLU A 8 52.80 20.07 -42.91
N LYS A 9 53.09 21.35 -42.65
CA LYS A 9 53.00 21.94 -41.30
C LYS A 9 51.56 21.96 -40.78
N ILE A 10 50.58 22.30 -41.64
CA ILE A 10 49.15 22.28 -41.30
C ILE A 10 48.66 20.86 -41.06
N ARG A 11 49.09 19.90 -41.89
CA ARG A 11 48.76 18.47 -41.72
C ARG A 11 49.24 17.97 -40.36
N LYS A 12 50.50 18.25 -39.99
CA LYS A 12 51.05 17.91 -38.67
C LYS A 12 50.30 18.59 -37.52
N GLN A 13 49.89 19.85 -37.67
CA GLN A 13 49.07 20.54 -36.66
C GLN A 13 47.69 19.91 -36.49
N LYS A 14 47.01 19.56 -37.58
CA LYS A 14 45.70 18.87 -37.54
C LYS A 14 45.80 17.50 -36.88
N GLU A 15 46.83 16.72 -37.23
CA GLU A 15 47.09 15.41 -36.62
C GLU A 15 47.37 15.53 -35.11
N ALA A 16 48.17 16.51 -34.70
CA ALA A 16 48.44 16.77 -33.29
C ALA A 16 47.16 17.14 -32.52
N LEU A 17 46.31 18.01 -33.09
CA LEU A 17 45.04 18.40 -32.49
C LEU A 17 44.08 17.22 -32.36
N SER A 18 43.95 16.40 -33.41
CA SER A 18 43.12 15.19 -33.41
C SER A 18 43.55 14.21 -32.32
N ARG A 19 44.85 13.93 -32.20
CA ARG A 19 45.40 13.08 -31.13
C ARG A 19 45.09 13.65 -29.75
N GLN A 20 45.16 14.96 -29.58
CA GLN A 20 44.87 15.61 -28.30
C GLN A 20 43.38 15.54 -27.93
N ILE A 21 42.49 15.69 -28.91
CA ILE A 21 41.04 15.51 -28.73
C ILE A 21 40.73 14.07 -28.34
N GLU A 22 41.28 13.10 -29.06
CA GLU A 22 41.06 11.68 -28.77
C GLU A 22 41.64 11.30 -27.40
N TYR A 23 42.82 11.79 -27.04
CA TYR A 23 43.39 11.63 -25.71
C TYR A 23 42.46 12.18 -24.61
N ARG A 24 41.91 13.40 -24.78
CA ARG A 24 40.96 13.98 -23.82
C ARG A 24 39.65 13.20 -23.76
N ARG A 25 39.19 12.63 -24.86
CA ARG A 25 38.00 11.75 -24.92
C ARG A 25 38.26 10.45 -24.16
N LEU A 26 39.36 9.75 -24.47
CA LEU A 26 39.77 8.50 -23.81
C LEU A 26 40.00 8.73 -22.31
N LYS A 27 40.64 9.84 -21.91
CA LYS A 27 40.82 10.21 -20.50
C LYS A 27 39.49 10.41 -19.77
N ARG A 28 38.48 11.03 -20.42
CA ARG A 28 37.12 11.15 -19.86
C ARG A 28 36.42 9.80 -19.74
N VAL A 29 36.55 8.93 -20.74
CA VAL A 29 35.98 7.57 -20.72
C VAL A 29 36.63 6.71 -19.64
N HIS A 30 37.96 6.76 -19.50
CA HIS A 30 38.71 6.01 -18.51
C HIS A 30 38.39 6.47 -17.09
N ARG A 31 38.36 7.79 -16.84
CA ARG A 31 37.93 8.35 -15.53
C ARG A 31 36.51 7.91 -15.13
N LYS A 32 35.62 7.67 -16.10
CA LYS A 32 34.28 7.12 -15.84
C LYS A 32 34.27 5.61 -15.55
N ARG A 33 35.30 4.86 -15.97
CA ARG A 33 35.40 3.39 -15.83
C ARG A 33 36.29 2.93 -14.66
N THR A 34 37.30 3.70 -14.27
CA THR A 34 38.16 3.34 -13.13
C THR A 34 37.60 3.91 -11.82
N PRO A 35 37.42 3.08 -10.77
CA PRO A 35 36.93 3.56 -9.48
C PRO A 35 37.91 4.56 -8.86
N ALA A 36 37.38 5.62 -8.25
CA ALA A 36 38.17 6.70 -7.66
C ALA A 36 38.98 6.28 -6.43
N TYR A 37 38.73 5.09 -5.87
CA TYR A 37 39.26 4.64 -4.60
C TYR A 37 40.10 3.36 -4.72
N THR A 38 41.17 3.31 -3.94
CA THR A 38 42.17 2.22 -3.94
C THR A 38 41.77 1.03 -3.07
N TYR A 39 40.87 1.23 -2.09
CA TYR A 39 40.44 0.21 -1.12
C TYR A 39 38.91 0.15 -0.99
N CYS A 40 38.37 -1.05 -0.79
CA CYS A 40 36.93 -1.26 -0.61
C CYS A 40 36.42 -0.64 0.70
N LYS A 41 35.36 0.17 0.64
CA LYS A 41 34.73 0.77 1.83
C LYS A 41 34.06 -0.24 2.75
N ASN A 42 33.72 -1.43 2.25
CA ASN A 42 33.09 -2.48 3.06
C ASN A 42 34.10 -3.29 3.89
N CYS A 43 35.07 -3.89 3.20
CA CYS A 43 36.00 -4.86 3.79
C CYS A 43 37.45 -4.36 3.89
N GLY A 44 37.76 -3.17 3.38
CA GLY A 44 39.12 -2.62 3.39
C GLY A 44 40.09 -3.23 2.37
N LYS A 45 39.72 -4.26 1.62
CA LYS A 45 40.62 -4.90 0.64
C LYS A 45 40.93 -4.00 -0.55
N LYS A 46 42.18 -4.05 -1.04
CA LYS A 46 42.63 -3.32 -2.22
C LYS A 46 41.80 -3.72 -3.45
N LEU A 47 41.25 -2.75 -4.16
CA LEU A 47 40.43 -3.00 -5.33
C LEU A 47 41.31 -3.18 -6.57
N LYS A 48 41.07 -4.29 -7.27
CA LYS A 48 41.73 -4.60 -8.55
C LYS A 48 40.81 -4.34 -9.75
N GLY A 49 39.54 -4.00 -9.52
CA GLY A 49 38.53 -3.79 -10.54
C GLY A 49 37.29 -3.09 -9.99
N MET A 50 36.19 -3.12 -10.74
CA MET A 50 34.94 -2.48 -10.34
C MET A 50 34.17 -3.20 -9.25
N TYR A 51 34.46 -4.47 -8.96
CA TYR A 51 33.83 -5.20 -7.85
C TYR A 51 34.92 -5.68 -6.90
N CYS A 52 34.63 -5.65 -5.60
CA CYS A 52 35.51 -6.23 -4.61
C CYS A 52 35.47 -7.76 -4.69
N SER A 53 36.62 -8.40 -4.88
CA SER A 53 36.71 -9.86 -4.95
C SER A 53 36.40 -10.60 -3.65
N GLN A 54 36.44 -9.91 -2.50
CA GLN A 54 36.15 -10.54 -1.20
C GLN A 54 34.69 -10.35 -0.79
N CYS A 55 34.17 -9.13 -0.90
CA CYS A 55 32.85 -8.81 -0.36
C CYS A 55 31.80 -8.56 -1.45
N GLY A 56 32.14 -8.62 -2.74
CA GLY A 56 31.22 -8.36 -3.84
C GLY A 56 30.74 -6.92 -3.99
N GLN A 57 31.13 -5.98 -3.12
CA GLN A 57 30.68 -4.60 -3.21
C GLN A 57 31.20 -3.93 -4.49
N TYR A 58 30.29 -3.25 -5.21
CA TYR A 58 30.64 -2.45 -6.37
C TYR A 58 31.42 -1.19 -5.99
N ALA A 59 32.31 -0.86 -6.92
CA ALA A 59 33.18 0.26 -7.21
C ALA A 59 32.53 1.66 -7.13
N LEU A 60 31.42 1.85 -6.43
CA LEU A 60 30.55 3.02 -6.56
C LEU A 60 31.10 4.28 -5.87
N ASP A 61 31.01 5.39 -6.59
CA ASP A 61 31.13 6.76 -6.06
C ASP A 61 29.88 7.13 -5.26
N ILE A 62 30.02 7.83 -4.13
CA ILE A 62 28.88 8.21 -3.28
C ILE A 62 27.97 9.25 -3.99
N GLU A 63 28.55 10.09 -4.85
CA GLU A 63 27.89 11.22 -5.52
C GLU A 63 27.19 10.87 -6.85
N GLN A 64 26.59 9.68 -6.97
CA GLN A 64 25.81 9.35 -8.16
C GLN A 64 24.38 9.90 -8.07
N PRO A 65 23.77 10.32 -9.20
CA PRO A 65 22.39 10.77 -9.23
C PRO A 65 21.44 9.64 -8.83
N PHE A 66 20.31 9.99 -8.20
CA PHE A 66 19.26 9.07 -7.73
C PHE A 66 18.91 7.97 -8.75
N TRP A 67 18.73 8.34 -10.03
CA TRP A 67 18.33 7.40 -11.08
C TRP A 67 19.29 6.23 -11.27
N LYS A 68 20.59 6.45 -11.10
CA LYS A 68 21.57 5.38 -11.27
C LYS A 68 21.49 4.36 -10.13
N TYR A 69 21.15 4.81 -8.91
CA TYR A 69 20.86 3.91 -7.79
C TYR A 69 19.59 3.09 -8.03
N LEU A 70 18.55 3.71 -8.58
CA LEU A 70 17.29 3.02 -8.88
C LEU A 70 17.49 1.96 -9.98
N GLN A 71 18.23 2.27 -11.04
CA GLN A 71 18.52 1.31 -12.10
C GLN A 71 19.33 0.12 -11.56
N GLN A 72 20.38 0.37 -10.78
CA GLN A 72 21.17 -0.69 -10.14
C GLN A 72 20.34 -1.52 -9.16
N TYR A 73 19.32 -0.94 -8.54
CA TYR A 73 18.39 -1.67 -7.70
C TYR A 73 17.61 -2.68 -8.53
N PHE A 74 16.90 -2.28 -9.58
CA PHE A 74 16.12 -3.20 -10.42
C PHE A 74 16.97 -4.29 -11.07
N GLU A 75 18.21 -4.00 -11.44
CA GLU A 75 19.17 -4.99 -11.97
C GLU A 75 19.55 -6.07 -10.93
N ASN A 76 19.44 -5.78 -9.62
CA ASN A 76 19.83 -6.69 -8.53
C ASN A 76 18.66 -7.09 -7.61
N VAL A 77 17.40 -6.79 -7.96
CA VAL A 77 16.22 -7.07 -7.11
C VAL A 77 16.00 -8.56 -6.90
N TYR A 78 16.27 -9.38 -7.92
CA TYR A 78 16.00 -10.82 -7.91
C TYR A 78 16.95 -11.66 -7.04
N GLN A 79 18.00 -11.05 -6.48
CA GLN A 79 18.90 -11.74 -5.55
C GLN A 79 18.34 -11.63 -4.13
N PHE A 80 17.63 -12.68 -3.70
CA PHE A 80 17.20 -12.81 -2.32
C PHE A 80 18.42 -13.03 -1.42
N ASP A 81 18.60 -12.16 -0.42
CA ASP A 81 19.85 -12.08 0.35
C ASP A 81 19.69 -12.83 1.69
N SER A 82 20.57 -13.79 2.00
CA SER A 82 20.54 -14.54 3.27
C SER A 82 20.79 -13.67 4.50
N LYS A 83 21.19 -12.41 4.30
CA LYS A 83 21.51 -11.42 5.34
C LYS A 83 20.30 -10.72 5.97
N VAL A 84 19.06 -11.08 5.59
CA VAL A 84 17.84 -10.45 6.14
C VAL A 84 17.81 -10.52 7.66
N TRP A 85 18.06 -11.70 8.25
CA TRP A 85 18.03 -11.89 9.70
C TRP A 85 19.06 -11.04 10.44
N LEU A 86 20.28 -10.97 9.93
CA LEU A 86 21.34 -10.11 10.49
C LEU A 86 20.94 -8.63 10.43
N THR A 87 20.33 -8.22 9.32
CA THR A 87 19.87 -6.85 9.12
C THR A 87 18.74 -6.51 10.08
N LEU A 88 17.75 -7.39 10.25
CA LEU A 88 16.66 -7.23 11.21
C LEU A 88 17.17 -7.16 12.65
N TYR A 89 18.14 -8.01 13.02
CA TYR A 89 18.76 -7.98 14.33
C TYR A 89 19.39 -6.61 14.63
N TYR A 90 20.19 -6.06 13.71
CA TYR A 90 20.78 -4.74 13.89
C TYR A 90 19.77 -3.60 13.80
N LEU A 91 18.69 -3.77 13.02
CA LEU A 91 17.62 -2.79 12.91
C LEU A 91 17.00 -2.53 14.27
N PHE A 92 16.64 -3.55 15.05
CA PHE A 92 16.03 -3.38 16.38
C PHE A 92 17.05 -3.13 17.50
N ARG A 93 18.17 -3.86 17.50
CA ARG A 93 19.14 -3.80 18.62
C ARG A 93 19.93 -2.49 18.63
N ARG A 94 20.16 -1.88 17.46
CA ARG A 94 21.01 -0.69 17.31
C ARG A 94 20.32 0.38 16.45
N PRO A 95 19.44 1.23 17.04
CA PRO A 95 18.77 2.31 16.32
C PRO A 95 19.77 3.18 15.54
N GLY A 96 19.47 3.44 14.27
CA GLY A 96 20.27 4.29 13.38
C GLY A 96 21.62 3.72 12.93
N PHE A 97 22.01 2.52 13.35
CA PHE A 97 23.32 1.94 13.01
C PHE A 97 23.43 1.59 11.52
N LEU A 98 22.42 0.93 10.95
CA LEU A 98 22.42 0.54 9.53
C LEU A 98 22.53 1.73 8.59
N THR A 99 21.80 2.81 8.88
CA THR A 99 21.89 4.07 8.12
C THR A 99 23.27 4.69 8.21
N ARG A 100 23.94 4.64 9.37
CA ARG A 100 25.30 5.15 9.51
C ARG A 100 26.31 4.32 8.71
N GLU A 101 26.19 3.00 8.74
CA GLU A 101 27.05 2.12 7.95
C GLU A 101 26.83 2.33 6.44
N PHE A 102 25.58 2.52 6.02
CA PHE A 102 25.25 2.91 4.65
C PHE A 102 25.90 4.25 4.28
N ASN A 103 25.77 5.27 5.12
CA ASN A 103 26.38 6.59 4.91
C ASN A 103 27.93 6.54 4.93
N ALA A 104 28.52 5.58 5.65
CA ALA A 104 29.96 5.30 5.62
C ALA A 104 30.40 4.57 4.33
N GLY A 105 29.44 4.11 3.50
CA GLY A 105 29.68 3.43 2.24
C GLY A 105 29.81 1.91 2.36
N LYS A 106 29.40 1.30 3.48
CA LYS A 106 29.38 -0.15 3.70
C LYS A 106 28.03 -0.74 3.31
N ILE A 107 27.80 -0.92 2.01
CA ILE A 107 26.46 -1.23 1.48
C ILE A 107 26.21 -2.73 1.39
N ASN A 108 27.23 -3.56 1.09
CA ASN A 108 27.01 -4.98 0.82
C ASN A 108 27.00 -5.89 2.05
N SER A 109 27.25 -5.33 3.24
CA SER A 109 27.22 -6.09 4.52
C SER A 109 25.82 -6.35 5.04
N TYR A 110 24.84 -5.55 4.62
CA TYR A 110 23.45 -5.65 5.05
C TYR A 110 22.54 -5.63 3.84
N VAL A 111 21.28 -6.03 4.04
CA VAL A 111 20.28 -5.96 2.98
C VAL A 111 20.02 -4.50 2.61
N HIS A 112 19.91 -4.23 1.30
CA HIS A 112 19.63 -2.87 0.82
C HIS A 112 18.33 -2.33 1.46
N PRO A 113 18.30 -1.08 1.96
CA PRO A 113 17.17 -0.56 2.74
C PRO A 113 15.83 -0.62 2.00
N LEU A 114 15.83 -0.31 0.69
CA LEU A 114 14.63 -0.42 -0.15
C LEU A 114 14.15 -1.86 -0.31
N ARG A 115 15.08 -2.83 -0.47
CA ARG A 115 14.76 -4.25 -0.60
C ARG A 115 14.16 -4.78 0.70
N LEU A 116 14.76 -4.40 1.83
CA LEU A 116 14.26 -4.74 3.15
C LEU A 116 12.84 -4.21 3.36
N PHE A 117 12.60 -2.93 3.06
CA PHE A 117 11.29 -2.32 3.19
C PHE A 117 10.24 -3.04 2.33
N MET A 118 10.52 -3.23 1.03
CA MET A 118 9.60 -3.91 0.11
C MET A 118 9.28 -5.33 0.55
N PHE A 119 10.30 -6.09 0.98
CA PHE A 119 10.12 -7.44 1.51
C PHE A 119 9.20 -7.44 2.73
N LEU A 120 9.46 -6.55 3.70
CA LEU A 120 8.64 -6.41 4.89
C LEU A 120 7.22 -5.92 4.58
N SER A 121 7.04 -5.01 3.62
CA SER A 121 5.72 -4.56 3.17
C SER A 121 4.93 -5.71 2.55
N CYS A 122 5.54 -6.51 1.67
CA CYS A 122 4.87 -7.67 1.08
C CYS A 122 4.42 -8.64 2.17
N LEU A 123 5.30 -8.98 3.13
CA LEU A 123 4.94 -9.84 4.26
C LEU A 123 3.83 -9.24 5.12
N PHE A 124 3.92 -7.94 5.44
CA PHE A 124 2.91 -7.24 6.23
C PHE A 124 1.54 -7.27 5.54
N PHE A 125 1.46 -6.98 4.24
CA PHE A 125 0.18 -6.94 3.53
C PHE A 125 -0.42 -8.32 3.31
N ILE A 126 0.38 -9.33 2.97
CA ILE A 126 -0.09 -10.73 2.89
C ILE A 126 -0.70 -11.14 4.23
N PHE A 127 0.03 -10.87 5.32
CA PHE A 127 -0.45 -11.19 6.65
C PHE A 127 -1.69 -10.37 7.03
N ALA A 128 -1.71 -9.08 6.72
CA ALA A 128 -2.82 -8.22 7.05
C ALA A 128 -4.11 -8.59 6.32
N PHE A 129 -4.03 -8.88 5.02
CA PHE A 129 -5.20 -9.32 4.25
C PHE A 129 -5.69 -10.69 4.71
N SER A 130 -4.79 -11.65 4.99
CA SER A 130 -5.17 -12.95 5.55
C SER A 130 -5.94 -12.81 6.87
N LEU A 131 -5.44 -11.98 7.79
CA LEU A 131 -6.11 -11.76 9.06
C LEU A 131 -7.44 -11.00 8.93
N LEU A 132 -7.53 -10.07 7.97
CA LEU A 132 -8.77 -9.33 7.70
C LEU A 132 -9.87 -10.25 7.15
N ASP A 133 -9.51 -11.19 6.27
CA ASP A 133 -10.46 -12.17 5.73
C ASP A 133 -10.95 -13.13 6.82
N ASP A 134 -10.07 -13.59 7.70
CA ASP A 134 -10.45 -14.43 8.84
C ASP A 134 -11.41 -13.69 9.80
N TRP A 135 -11.15 -12.40 10.06
CA TRP A 135 -12.05 -11.56 10.86
C TRP A 135 -13.44 -11.44 10.24
N LYS A 136 -13.52 -11.18 8.93
CA LYS A 136 -14.79 -11.10 8.20
C LYS A 136 -15.57 -12.42 8.24
N LYS A 137 -14.89 -13.54 8.04
CA LYS A 137 -15.50 -14.88 8.13
C LYS A 137 -16.04 -15.18 9.52
N MET A 138 -15.31 -14.81 10.56
CA MET A 138 -15.74 -15.00 11.95
C MET A 138 -17.00 -14.18 12.27
N GLN A 139 -17.09 -12.95 11.76
CA GLN A 139 -18.28 -12.11 11.92
C GLN A 139 -19.49 -12.65 11.14
N ALA A 140 -19.28 -13.11 9.90
CA ALA A 140 -20.33 -13.72 9.09
C ALA A 140 -20.90 -15.01 9.73
N HIS A 141 -20.04 -15.89 10.27
CA HIS A 141 -20.48 -17.08 10.99
C HIS A 141 -21.28 -16.76 12.27
N THR A 142 -20.95 -15.66 12.95
CA THR A 142 -21.67 -15.25 14.17
C THR A 142 -23.07 -14.74 13.85
N GLU A 143 -23.24 -13.98 12.75
CA GLU A 143 -24.54 -13.52 12.26
C GLU A 143 -25.38 -14.68 11.70
N GLU A 144 -24.77 -15.59 10.95
CA GLU A 144 -25.43 -16.78 10.40
C GLU A 144 -25.88 -17.74 11.52
N MET A 145 -25.05 -18.01 12.53
CA MET A 145 -25.46 -18.82 13.69
C MET A 145 -26.61 -18.19 14.46
N ALA A 146 -26.61 -16.87 14.66
CA ALA A 146 -27.70 -16.15 15.31
C ALA A 146 -29.02 -16.22 14.51
N GLU A 147 -28.94 -16.22 13.18
CA GLU A 147 -30.09 -16.35 12.26
C GLU A 147 -30.67 -17.78 12.25
N TRP A 148 -29.81 -18.81 12.22
CA TRP A 148 -30.22 -20.24 12.26
C TRP A 148 -30.79 -20.68 13.62
N GLU A 149 -30.36 -20.08 14.73
CA GLU A 149 -30.87 -20.38 16.07
C GLU A 149 -32.28 -19.79 16.30
N VAL A 150 -32.63 -18.70 15.59
CA VAL A 150 -33.99 -18.14 15.52
C VAL A 150 -34.89 -19.02 14.63
N LEU A 151 -34.39 -19.54 13.50
CA LEU A 151 -35.13 -20.42 12.58
C LEU A 151 -35.40 -21.82 13.17
N LYS A 152 -34.49 -22.39 13.96
CA LYS A 152 -34.73 -23.68 14.64
C LYS A 152 -35.87 -23.65 15.67
N ASN A 153 -36.16 -22.47 16.22
CA ASN A 153 -37.24 -22.28 17.19
C ASN A 153 -38.61 -22.03 16.53
N THR A 154 -38.67 -21.93 15.20
CA THR A 154 -39.91 -21.84 14.42
C THR A 154 -40.12 -23.18 13.70
N GLY A 155 -40.95 -24.03 14.28
CA GLY A 155 -40.99 -25.47 14.01
C GLY A 155 -41.49 -25.93 12.63
N GLU A 156 -41.03 -27.15 12.32
CA GLU A 156 -41.67 -28.22 11.53
C GLU A 156 -41.84 -28.03 10.02
N ALA A 157 -40.83 -28.52 9.30
CA ALA A 157 -40.77 -28.68 7.85
C ALA A 157 -41.73 -29.76 7.32
N GLY A 158 -42.57 -29.40 6.35
CA GLY A 158 -43.45 -30.28 5.60
C GLY A 158 -43.29 -30.11 4.08
N SER A 159 -42.93 -31.23 3.43
CA SER A 159 -43.21 -31.64 2.04
C SER A 159 -43.03 -30.62 0.88
N TRP A 160 -42.00 -30.87 0.07
CA TRP A 160 -41.73 -30.24 -1.23
C TRP A 160 -42.93 -30.31 -2.20
N THR A 161 -43.36 -29.17 -2.72
CA THR A 161 -44.35 -29.06 -3.81
C THR A 161 -43.78 -28.27 -4.99
N SER A 162 -44.08 -28.70 -6.21
CA SER A 162 -43.58 -28.11 -7.46
C SER A 162 -44.15 -26.70 -7.73
N TYR A 163 -43.33 -25.85 -8.35
CA TYR A 163 -43.60 -24.43 -8.68
C TYR A 163 -44.98 -24.15 -9.30
N GLU A 164 -45.42 -25.01 -10.22
CA GLU A 164 -46.70 -24.85 -10.93
C GLU A 164 -47.91 -24.96 -9.97
N THR A 165 -47.80 -25.74 -8.90
CA THR A 165 -48.87 -25.98 -7.94
C THR A 165 -49.09 -24.78 -7.01
N VAL A 166 -48.02 -24.03 -6.70
CA VAL A 166 -48.07 -22.82 -5.85
C VAL A 166 -48.76 -21.66 -6.56
N MET A 167 -48.53 -21.50 -7.86
CA MET A 167 -49.19 -20.48 -8.68
C MET A 167 -50.69 -20.76 -8.85
N ALA A 168 -51.06 -22.02 -9.04
CA ALA A 168 -52.46 -22.41 -9.24
C ALA A 168 -53.33 -22.27 -7.96
N GLN A 169 -52.74 -22.46 -6.77
CA GLN A 169 -53.47 -22.41 -5.50
C GLN A 169 -53.54 -21.04 -4.86
N SER A 170 -52.66 -20.10 -5.24
CA SER A 170 -52.55 -18.81 -4.56
C SER A 170 -53.41 -17.70 -5.14
N GLY A 171 -53.96 -17.86 -6.36
CA GLY A 171 -54.87 -16.88 -6.97
C GLY A 171 -54.25 -15.49 -7.18
N LEU A 172 -52.92 -15.41 -7.25
CA LEU A 172 -52.16 -14.17 -7.31
C LEU A 172 -51.67 -13.93 -8.74
N GLU A 173 -52.49 -13.25 -9.55
CA GLU A 173 -52.17 -12.93 -10.96
C GLU A 173 -51.07 -11.85 -11.11
N ASP A 174 -50.78 -11.08 -10.05
CA ASP A 174 -49.91 -9.89 -10.12
C ASP A 174 -48.58 -9.99 -9.34
N THR A 175 -48.09 -11.20 -9.05
CA THR A 175 -46.88 -11.34 -8.21
C THR A 175 -45.71 -11.93 -9.00
N VAL A 176 -44.73 -11.08 -9.31
CA VAL A 176 -43.45 -11.51 -9.90
C VAL A 176 -42.61 -12.21 -8.83
N ILE A 177 -42.39 -13.51 -8.99
CA ILE A 177 -41.51 -14.31 -8.13
C ILE A 177 -40.08 -14.22 -8.69
N TRP A 178 -39.17 -13.65 -7.91
CA TRP A 178 -37.74 -13.62 -8.25
C TRP A 178 -37.04 -14.83 -7.65
N THR A 179 -36.45 -15.68 -8.50
CA THR A 179 -35.53 -16.74 -8.06
C THR A 179 -34.10 -16.24 -8.22
N VAL A 180 -33.42 -15.96 -7.12
CA VAL A 180 -31.99 -15.61 -7.14
C VAL A 180 -31.19 -16.89 -6.88
N THR A 181 -30.40 -17.31 -7.87
CA THR A 181 -29.60 -18.53 -7.80
C THR A 181 -28.14 -18.31 -7.38
N ASP A 182 -27.71 -17.06 -7.18
CA ASP A 182 -26.34 -16.78 -6.72
C ASP A 182 -26.29 -16.12 -5.33
N THR A 183 -25.72 -16.87 -4.38
CA THR A 183 -25.53 -16.51 -2.98
C THR A 183 -24.60 -15.31 -2.77
N ALA A 184 -23.65 -15.07 -3.68
CA ALA A 184 -22.68 -13.97 -3.52
C ALA A 184 -23.30 -12.60 -3.85
N MET A 185 -24.11 -12.52 -4.91
CA MET A 185 -24.92 -11.34 -5.22
C MET A 185 -25.93 -11.04 -4.11
N LEU A 186 -26.62 -12.06 -3.60
CA LEU A 186 -27.60 -11.91 -2.52
C LEU A 186 -26.98 -11.33 -1.24
N SER A 187 -25.73 -11.72 -0.89
CA SER A 187 -25.01 -11.18 0.26
C SER A 187 -24.72 -9.68 0.15
N SER A 188 -24.51 -9.19 -1.07
CA SER A 188 -24.22 -7.78 -1.35
C SER A 188 -25.48 -6.91 -1.23
N TYR A 189 -26.64 -7.49 -1.50
CA TYR A 189 -27.95 -6.84 -1.34
C TYR A 189 -28.62 -7.14 0.00
N LYS A 190 -28.10 -8.07 0.82
CA LYS A 190 -28.65 -8.48 2.14
C LYS A 190 -29.09 -7.30 3.03
N PRO A 191 -28.37 -6.15 3.08
CA PRO A 191 -28.82 -4.98 3.86
C PRO A 191 -30.09 -4.29 3.30
N MET A 192 -30.33 -4.42 1.99
CA MET A 192 -31.41 -3.74 1.23
C MET A 192 -32.68 -4.59 1.11
N LEU A 193 -32.63 -5.83 1.55
CA LEU A 193 -33.69 -6.83 1.43
C LEU A 193 -34.43 -6.93 2.76
N ARG A 194 -35.72 -6.59 2.77
CA ARG A 194 -36.57 -6.88 3.93
C ARG A 194 -37.28 -8.21 3.72
N LEU A 195 -36.88 -9.21 4.50
CA LEU A 195 -37.55 -10.50 4.57
C LEU A 195 -38.96 -10.33 5.14
N LEU A 196 -39.95 -10.81 4.40
CA LEU A 196 -41.35 -10.88 4.79
C LEU A 196 -41.69 -12.34 5.10
N GLU A 197 -42.58 -12.54 6.07
CA GLU A 197 -43.14 -13.86 6.34
C GLU A 197 -43.81 -14.40 5.07
N SER A 198 -43.36 -15.57 4.64
CA SER A 198 -43.96 -16.30 3.55
C SER A 198 -45.01 -17.26 4.10
N PRO A 199 -46.19 -17.37 3.47
CA PRO A 199 -47.15 -18.40 3.81
C PRO A 199 -46.68 -19.81 3.42
N TYR A 200 -45.52 -19.94 2.78
CA TYR A 200 -44.92 -21.20 2.36
C TYR A 200 -43.58 -21.40 3.06
N GLN A 201 -43.36 -22.60 3.60
CA GLN A 201 -42.22 -22.92 4.48
C GLN A 201 -40.85 -22.81 3.81
N ASP A 202 -40.77 -22.95 2.48
CA ASP A 202 -39.50 -23.02 1.72
C ASP A 202 -39.25 -21.83 0.78
N THR A 203 -40.02 -20.75 0.89
CA THR A 203 -39.78 -19.54 0.08
C THR A 203 -39.68 -18.31 0.95
N PHE A 204 -38.77 -17.41 0.59
CA PHE A 204 -38.63 -16.12 1.22
C PHE A 204 -39.30 -15.07 0.37
N ARG A 205 -40.22 -14.30 0.96
CA ARG A 205 -40.73 -13.08 0.33
C ARG A 205 -39.78 -11.96 0.70
N VAL A 206 -39.37 -11.16 -0.28
CA VAL A 206 -38.45 -10.06 -0.03
C VAL A 206 -39.04 -8.78 -0.58
N GLN A 207 -39.16 -7.77 0.27
CA GLN A 207 -39.56 -6.43 -0.14
C GLN A 207 -38.32 -5.66 -0.58
N LEU A 208 -38.19 -5.43 -1.90
CA LEU A 208 -37.24 -4.48 -2.45
C LEU A 208 -37.89 -3.09 -2.59
N ALA A 209 -37.11 -2.04 -2.37
CA ALA A 209 -37.55 -0.69 -2.66
C ALA A 209 -37.70 -0.49 -4.18
N GLN A 210 -38.88 -0.07 -4.63
CA GLN A 210 -39.24 0.16 -6.04
C GLN A 210 -38.29 1.14 -6.77
N VAL A 211 -37.59 2.01 -6.03
CA VAL A 211 -36.61 2.98 -6.54
C VAL A 211 -35.35 2.31 -7.10
N ILE A 212 -35.00 1.09 -6.65
CA ILE A 212 -33.88 0.31 -7.21
C ILE A 212 -34.12 0.00 -8.69
N PHE A 213 -35.38 -0.08 -9.12
CA PHE A 213 -35.77 -0.26 -10.52
C PHE A 213 -35.85 1.04 -11.34
N GLN A 214 -36.00 2.21 -10.71
CA GLN A 214 -36.33 3.47 -11.41
C GLN A 214 -35.16 4.45 -11.53
N GLU A 215 -34.18 4.43 -10.62
CA GLU A 215 -32.99 5.27 -10.71
C GLU A 215 -31.78 4.41 -11.08
N GLU A 216 -31.53 4.16 -12.38
CA GLU A 216 -30.26 3.77 -13.03
C GLU A 216 -29.26 2.82 -12.32
N PHE A 217 -29.65 2.10 -11.26
CA PHE A 217 -28.95 0.92 -10.73
C PHE A 217 -29.31 -0.27 -11.61
N GLN A 218 -29.09 -0.12 -12.92
CA GLN A 218 -28.86 -1.26 -13.77
C GLN A 218 -27.60 -1.93 -13.21
N ALA A 219 -27.76 -3.13 -12.66
CA ALA A 219 -26.66 -3.97 -12.24
C ALA A 219 -25.85 -4.35 -13.48
N TRP A 220 -24.86 -3.53 -13.81
CA TRP A 220 -23.84 -3.85 -14.79
C TRP A 220 -22.61 -4.36 -14.05
N GLU A 221 -22.35 -5.66 -14.13
CA GLU A 221 -20.99 -6.20 -14.06
C GLU A 221 -20.81 -7.11 -15.29
N GLU A 222 -19.76 -6.84 -16.06
CA GLU A 222 -19.58 -7.24 -17.46
C GLU A 222 -19.24 -8.74 -17.66
N SER A 223 -19.52 -9.59 -16.68
CA SER A 223 -19.31 -11.04 -16.81
C SER A 223 -20.10 -11.82 -15.74
N ASP A 224 -21.41 -11.86 -15.86
CA ASP A 224 -22.18 -13.11 -16.01
C ASP A 224 -23.67 -12.76 -16.07
N SER A 225 -24.33 -13.30 -17.10
CA SER A 225 -25.59 -12.83 -17.68
C SER A 225 -26.80 -12.86 -16.74
N ILE A 226 -27.53 -11.74 -16.63
CA ILE A 226 -28.95 -11.72 -16.24
C ILE A 226 -29.72 -10.86 -17.25
N PHE A 227 -30.70 -11.46 -17.93
CA PHE A 227 -31.56 -10.82 -18.94
C PHE A 227 -32.72 -10.05 -18.29
N VAL A 228 -33.06 -8.86 -18.82
CA VAL A 228 -34.31 -8.15 -18.52
C VAL A 228 -34.88 -7.47 -19.79
N LEU A 229 -36.23 -7.44 -19.85
CA LEU A 229 -37.20 -6.68 -20.67
C LEU A 229 -38.07 -7.62 -21.54
N GLU A 230 -39.40 -7.47 -21.68
CA GLU A 230 -40.33 -6.35 -21.50
C GLU A 230 -41.77 -6.89 -21.58
N LYS A 231 -42.80 -6.23 -21.01
CA LYS A 231 -43.87 -5.52 -21.77
C LYS A 231 -45.07 -5.08 -20.93
N ASP A 232 -45.50 -3.87 -21.24
CA ASP A 232 -46.83 -3.30 -21.10
C ASP A 232 -47.22 -2.68 -19.74
N SER A 233 -47.36 -1.35 -19.79
CA SER A 233 -47.83 -0.41 -18.76
C SER A 233 -46.86 -0.11 -17.61
N VAL A 234 -45.98 0.86 -17.85
CA VAL A 234 -45.41 1.67 -16.76
C VAL A 234 -46.55 2.47 -16.14
N HIS A 235 -47.30 1.84 -15.23
CA HIS A 235 -48.04 2.59 -14.23
C HIS A 235 -46.99 3.20 -13.31
N GLN A 236 -46.67 4.47 -13.56
CA GLN A 236 -45.95 5.31 -12.62
C GLN A 236 -46.88 5.56 -11.42
N ALA A 237 -47.09 4.52 -10.60
CA ALA A 237 -47.74 4.67 -9.32
C ALA A 237 -46.85 5.61 -8.50
N GLN A 238 -47.33 6.82 -8.23
CA GLN A 238 -46.75 7.65 -7.18
C GLN A 238 -46.97 6.91 -5.86
N VAL A 239 -46.02 6.05 -5.51
CA VAL A 239 -45.98 5.42 -4.20
C VAL A 239 -45.55 6.50 -3.23
N ASP A 240 -46.47 6.90 -2.34
CA ASP A 240 -46.18 7.79 -1.23
C ASP A 240 -45.19 7.10 -0.28
N VAL A 241 -43.90 7.32 -0.55
CA VAL A 241 -42.82 6.77 0.27
C VAL A 241 -42.95 7.34 1.67
N THR A 242 -43.31 6.48 2.62
CA THR A 242 -43.50 6.87 4.02
C THR A 242 -42.20 7.46 4.59
N LYS A 243 -42.32 8.33 5.59
CA LYS A 243 -41.18 8.97 6.27
C LYS A 243 -40.17 7.94 6.81
N LYS A 244 -40.63 6.74 7.15
CA LYS A 244 -39.81 5.60 7.59
C LYS A 244 -38.97 5.04 6.44
N GLN A 245 -39.58 4.76 5.30
CA GLN A 245 -38.88 4.27 4.10
C GLN A 245 -37.87 5.30 3.56
N LYS A 246 -38.16 6.61 3.63
CA LYS A 246 -37.18 7.66 3.28
C LYS A 246 -35.96 7.69 4.20
N ARG A 247 -36.12 7.32 5.49
CA ARG A 247 -35.01 7.22 6.45
C ARG A 247 -34.17 5.97 6.17
N GLU A 248 -34.81 4.83 5.99
CA GLU A 248 -34.14 3.56 5.64
C GLU A 248 -33.31 3.70 4.35
N LEU A 249 -33.84 4.37 3.31
CA LEU A 249 -33.10 4.65 2.08
C LEU A 249 -31.88 5.57 2.30
N LYS A 250 -31.99 6.54 3.21
CA LYS A 250 -30.88 7.45 3.53
C LYS A 250 -29.77 6.70 4.28
N ASP A 251 -30.15 5.79 5.16
CA ASP A 251 -29.23 4.97 5.95
C ASP A 251 -28.49 3.98 5.02
N LEU A 252 -29.21 3.28 4.13
CA LEU A 252 -28.61 2.38 3.13
C LEU A 252 -27.66 3.11 2.16
N ARG A 253 -28.06 4.29 1.69
CA ARG A 253 -27.19 5.14 0.86
C ARG A 253 -25.92 5.54 1.61
N SER A 254 -26.01 5.76 2.93
CA SER A 254 -24.85 6.11 3.76
C SER A 254 -23.90 4.92 3.96
N GLU A 255 -24.45 3.72 4.16
CA GLU A 255 -23.68 2.48 4.28
C GLU A 255 -22.96 2.12 2.99
N TRP A 256 -23.63 2.24 1.84
CA TRP A 256 -23.01 2.02 0.53
C TRP A 256 -21.83 2.98 0.29
N LYS A 257 -22.04 4.28 0.57
CA LYS A 257 -20.96 5.29 0.48
C LYS A 257 -19.79 4.93 1.40
N TYR A 258 -20.08 4.50 2.62
CA TYR A 258 -19.07 4.07 3.58
C TYR A 258 -18.28 2.84 3.11
N ASN A 259 -18.96 1.78 2.69
CA ASN A 259 -18.33 0.54 2.24
C ASN A 259 -17.45 0.77 1.01
N ARG A 260 -17.93 1.59 0.06
CA ARG A 260 -17.15 1.98 -1.12
C ARG A 260 -15.89 2.77 -0.75
N LEU A 261 -16.01 3.73 0.19
CA LEU A 261 -14.86 4.47 0.72
C LEU A 261 -13.83 3.52 1.36
N VAL A 262 -14.28 2.64 2.26
CA VAL A 262 -13.41 1.69 2.96
C VAL A 262 -12.70 0.76 1.96
N SER A 263 -13.42 0.23 0.98
CA SER A 263 -12.88 -0.64 -0.06
C SER A 263 -11.80 0.05 -0.91
N TRP A 264 -11.99 1.32 -1.24
CA TRP A 264 -10.98 2.06 -2.00
C TRP A 264 -9.72 2.28 -1.16
N TYR A 265 -9.87 2.71 0.10
CA TYR A 265 -8.71 2.95 0.97
C TYR A 265 -7.93 1.66 1.26
N SER A 266 -8.61 0.55 1.55
CA SER A 266 -7.95 -0.72 1.82
C SER A 266 -7.11 -1.20 0.62
N SER A 267 -7.63 -1.02 -0.60
CA SER A 267 -6.96 -1.41 -1.85
C SER A 267 -5.77 -0.51 -2.19
N ASN A 268 -5.87 0.79 -1.93
CA ASN A 268 -4.85 1.79 -2.30
C ASN A 268 -3.83 2.08 -1.19
N TRP A 269 -4.08 1.62 0.04
CA TRP A 269 -3.22 1.87 1.19
C TRP A 269 -1.73 1.51 0.98
N PRO A 270 -1.36 0.36 0.37
CA PRO A 270 0.04 0.02 0.13
C PRO A 270 0.77 1.05 -0.72
N LEU A 271 0.11 1.56 -1.76
CA LEU A 271 0.67 2.56 -2.68
C LEU A 271 0.81 3.93 -2.01
N ILE A 272 -0.21 4.35 -1.25
CA ILE A 272 -0.18 5.61 -0.49
C ILE A 272 0.97 5.61 0.51
N ALA A 273 1.10 4.53 1.30
CA ALA A 273 2.17 4.39 2.28
C ALA A 273 3.56 4.43 1.62
N LEU A 274 3.73 3.76 0.49
CA LEU A 274 4.99 3.74 -0.27
C LEU A 274 5.36 5.13 -0.82
N LEU A 275 4.38 5.88 -1.33
CA LEU A 275 4.60 7.23 -1.88
C LEU A 275 4.96 8.26 -0.79
N LEU A 276 4.56 8.03 0.47
CA LEU A 276 4.78 8.95 1.58
C LEU A 276 6.17 8.88 2.20
N ILE A 277 6.80 7.70 2.29
CA ILE A 277 8.09 7.44 1.64
C ILE A 277 9.04 8.63 1.37
N PRO A 278 9.25 8.94 0.07
CA PRO A 278 10.03 10.07 -0.38
C PRO A 278 9.68 11.41 0.27
N ILE A 279 8.41 11.64 0.61
CA ILE A 279 7.96 12.89 1.26
C ILE A 279 8.50 12.98 2.68
N PHE A 280 8.47 11.89 3.46
CA PHE A 280 9.09 11.84 4.78
C PHE A 280 10.61 12.07 4.70
N ALA A 281 11.26 11.50 3.69
CA ALA A 281 12.68 11.77 3.41
C ALA A 281 12.95 13.24 3.08
N LEU A 282 12.06 13.90 2.34
CA LEU A 282 12.14 15.35 2.07
C LEU A 282 11.95 16.18 3.34
N LEU A 283 11.02 15.80 4.23
CA LEU A 283 10.86 16.45 5.53
C LEU A 283 12.12 16.28 6.40
N LEU A 284 12.69 15.08 6.46
CA LEU A 284 13.98 14.84 7.11
C LEU A 284 15.07 15.74 6.52
N MET A 285 15.16 15.82 5.19
CA MET A 285 16.10 16.70 4.52
C MET A 285 15.89 18.16 4.92
N LEU A 286 14.65 18.65 5.00
CA LEU A 286 14.28 20.00 5.43
C LEU A 286 14.67 20.30 6.89
N PHE A 287 14.35 19.41 7.83
CA PHE A 287 14.62 19.61 9.26
C PHE A 287 16.11 19.44 9.62
N PHE A 288 16.84 18.64 8.83
CA PHE A 288 18.25 18.32 9.04
C PHE A 288 19.18 18.86 7.95
N ARG A 289 18.77 19.91 7.21
CA ARG A 289 19.59 20.58 6.16
C ARG A 289 21.02 20.91 6.60
N LYS A 290 21.23 21.24 7.88
CA LYS A 290 22.53 21.62 8.45
C LYS A 290 23.55 20.49 8.55
N GLU A 291 23.12 19.24 8.36
CA GLU A 291 23.97 18.04 8.45
C GLU A 291 24.74 17.76 7.14
N LYS A 292 24.41 18.47 6.05
CA LYS A 292 25.05 18.35 4.72
C LYS A 292 25.06 16.92 4.16
N LEU A 293 24.09 16.10 4.57
CA LEU A 293 23.87 14.77 3.98
C LEU A 293 23.08 14.91 2.68
N GLY A 294 23.36 14.02 1.71
CA GLY A 294 22.60 13.96 0.46
C GLY A 294 21.19 13.40 0.67
N TYR A 295 20.27 13.65 -0.28
CA TYR A 295 18.90 13.14 -0.22
C TYR A 295 18.84 11.61 -0.02
N MET A 296 19.76 10.85 -0.64
CA MET A 296 19.83 9.38 -0.48
C MET A 296 19.98 8.96 0.99
N SER A 297 20.79 9.67 1.78
CA SER A 297 20.98 9.36 3.20
C SER A 297 19.69 9.54 3.99
N HIS A 298 18.91 10.59 3.68
CA HIS A 298 17.61 10.83 4.31
C HIS A 298 16.56 9.78 3.87
N LEU A 299 16.56 9.40 2.59
CA LEU A 299 15.68 8.35 2.06
C LEU A 299 15.98 6.99 2.68
N VAL A 300 17.26 6.63 2.79
CA VAL A 300 17.68 5.40 3.44
C VAL A 300 17.29 5.41 4.92
N PHE A 301 17.47 6.53 5.62
CA PHE A 301 17.01 6.65 7.00
C PHE A 301 15.49 6.46 7.12
N ALA A 302 14.72 7.11 6.23
CA ALA A 302 13.27 6.97 6.15
C ALA A 302 12.84 5.51 5.98
N LEU A 303 13.47 4.77 5.04
CA LEU A 303 13.15 3.36 4.78
C LEU A 303 13.41 2.46 6.00
N HIS A 304 14.53 2.64 6.70
CA HIS A 304 14.79 1.87 7.92
C HIS A 304 13.77 2.17 9.02
N LEU A 305 13.40 3.43 9.19
CA LEU A 305 12.43 3.84 10.20
C LEU A 305 11.02 3.30 9.91
N HIS A 306 10.59 3.34 8.64
CA HIS A 306 9.32 2.76 8.21
C HIS A 306 9.34 1.22 8.25
N SER A 307 10.50 0.59 8.05
CA SER A 307 10.64 -0.87 8.23
C SER A 307 10.39 -1.28 9.68
N VAL A 308 10.92 -0.51 10.65
CA VAL A 308 10.63 -0.73 12.08
C VAL A 308 9.15 -0.52 12.38
N LEU A 309 8.57 0.55 11.84
CA LEU A 309 7.15 0.84 12.00
C LEU A 309 6.28 -0.30 11.47
N LEU A 310 6.57 -0.83 10.27
CA LEU A 310 5.84 -1.96 9.68
C LEU A 310 5.88 -3.21 10.55
N ILE A 311 7.04 -3.53 11.12
CA ILE A 311 7.16 -4.71 11.99
C ILE A 311 6.39 -4.49 13.30
N ILE A 312 6.44 -3.29 13.87
CA ILE A 312 5.62 -2.96 15.05
C ILE A 312 4.13 -3.06 14.71
N SER A 313 3.70 -2.54 13.56
CA SER A 313 2.33 -2.65 13.07
C SER A 313 1.92 -4.11 12.84
N ALA A 314 2.81 -4.96 12.33
CA ALA A 314 2.56 -6.39 12.19
C ALA A 314 2.32 -7.05 13.57
N VAL A 315 3.17 -6.75 14.55
CA VAL A 315 3.00 -7.25 15.93
C VAL A 315 1.68 -6.77 16.54
N MET A 316 1.33 -5.49 16.37
CA MET A 316 0.04 -4.95 16.83
C MET A 316 -1.14 -5.70 16.20
N LEU A 317 -1.06 -6.01 14.91
CA LEU A 317 -2.10 -6.74 14.20
C LEU A 317 -2.25 -8.18 14.70
N ILE A 318 -1.13 -8.87 14.97
CA ILE A 318 -1.13 -10.21 15.58
C ILE A 318 -1.81 -10.17 16.96
N LEU A 319 -1.43 -9.21 17.80
CA LEU A 319 -2.02 -9.05 19.14
C LEU A 319 -3.52 -8.77 19.05
N LEU A 320 -3.94 -7.95 18.08
CA LEU A 320 -5.36 -7.66 17.85
C LEU A 320 -6.13 -8.91 17.46
N TRP A 321 -5.58 -9.71 16.53
CA TRP A 321 -6.19 -10.95 16.08
C TRP A 321 -6.30 -12.01 17.19
N GLN A 322 -5.35 -12.03 18.14
CA GLN A 322 -5.41 -12.90 19.32
C GLN A 322 -6.45 -12.44 20.38
N GLY A 323 -7.21 -11.38 20.12
CA GLY A 323 -8.17 -10.81 21.08
C GLY A 323 -7.51 -10.05 22.23
N CYS A 324 -6.20 -9.75 22.13
CA CYS A 324 -5.48 -9.02 23.15
C CYS A 324 -5.72 -7.50 22.99
N HIS A 325 -6.83 -7.01 23.51
CA HIS A 325 -7.23 -5.59 23.43
C HIS A 325 -6.62 -4.70 24.53
N LEU A 326 -5.51 -5.12 25.14
CA LEU A 326 -4.82 -4.35 26.19
C LEU A 326 -4.23 -3.06 25.61
N GLY A 327 -4.98 -1.95 25.71
CA GLY A 327 -4.56 -0.62 25.26
C GLY A 327 -3.17 -0.20 25.78
N ALA A 328 -2.79 -0.67 26.98
CA ALA A 328 -1.47 -0.44 27.55
C ALA A 328 -0.33 -1.04 26.70
N ILE A 329 -0.50 -2.23 26.13
CA ILE A 329 0.52 -2.89 25.28
C ILE A 329 0.72 -2.10 23.99
N TYR A 330 -0.37 -1.70 23.34
CA TYR A 330 -0.30 -0.85 22.14
C TYR A 330 0.39 0.48 22.44
N GLY A 331 0.06 1.11 23.57
CA GLY A 331 0.72 2.32 24.04
C GLY A 331 2.23 2.14 24.25
N LEU A 332 2.65 1.03 24.87
CA LEU A 332 4.06 0.70 25.07
C LEU A 332 4.82 0.50 23.75
N LEU A 333 4.21 -0.14 22.75
CA LEU A 333 4.81 -0.31 21.42
C LEU A 333 4.99 1.03 20.69
N TRP A 334 4.02 1.95 20.80
CA TRP A 334 4.13 3.31 20.27
C TRP A 334 5.20 4.13 20.98
N ILE A 335 5.28 4.03 22.31
CA ILE A 335 6.34 4.66 23.11
C ILE A 335 7.70 4.10 22.71
N TYR A 336 7.82 2.78 22.52
CA TYR A 336 9.04 2.14 22.04
C TYR A 336 9.46 2.69 20.67
N PHE A 337 8.53 2.81 19.72
CA PHE A 337 8.82 3.39 18.41
C PHE A 337 9.30 4.85 18.52
N LEU A 338 8.65 5.66 19.36
CA LEU A 338 9.02 7.05 19.57
C LEU A 338 10.43 7.15 20.15
N VAL A 339 10.74 6.40 21.21
CA VAL A 339 12.08 6.34 21.81
C VAL A 339 13.12 5.85 20.80
N TYR A 340 12.81 4.78 20.06
CA TYR A 340 13.67 4.26 18.99
C TYR A 340 14.02 5.35 17.97
N SER A 341 13.01 6.10 17.51
CA SER A 341 13.19 7.13 16.50
C SER A 341 14.04 8.31 16.99
N ILE A 342 13.86 8.74 18.24
CA ILE A 342 14.67 9.82 18.84
C ILE A 342 16.14 9.39 18.93
N ILE A 343 16.41 8.16 19.38
CA ILE A 343 17.78 7.62 19.46
C ILE A 343 18.37 7.47 18.05
N ALA A 344 17.58 7.00 17.08
CA ALA A 344 18.02 6.82 15.70
C ALA A 344 18.37 8.16 15.04
N VAL A 345 17.52 9.19 15.20
CA VAL A 345 17.77 10.57 14.76
C VAL A 345 19.05 11.10 15.38
N ARG A 346 19.22 10.97 16.69
CA ARG A 346 20.41 11.46 17.41
C ARG A 346 21.70 10.79 16.92
N ARG A 347 21.64 9.51 16.57
CA ARG A 347 22.79 8.74 16.09
C ARG A 347 23.14 9.04 14.64
N VAL A 348 22.14 9.20 13.77
CA VAL A 348 22.35 9.48 12.34
C VAL A 348 22.73 10.94 12.12
N TYR A 349 22.07 11.87 12.80
CA TYR A 349 22.32 13.30 12.72
C TYR A 349 23.15 13.77 13.93
N SER A 350 24.45 13.48 13.87
CA SER A 350 25.37 13.60 15.00
C SER A 350 25.52 15.01 15.57
N ARG A 351 25.19 16.06 14.80
CA ARG A 351 25.32 17.47 15.22
C ARG A 351 24.14 17.96 16.09
N SER A 352 23.05 17.21 16.16
CA SER A 352 21.91 17.54 17.00
C SER A 352 22.19 17.14 18.46
N SER A 353 22.04 18.08 19.40
CA SER A 353 21.98 17.75 20.84
C SER A 353 20.71 16.94 21.14
N TRP A 354 20.67 16.26 22.28
CA TRP A 354 19.50 15.45 22.68
C TRP A 354 18.20 16.25 22.69
N GLY A 355 18.19 17.45 23.30
CA GLY A 355 17.00 18.32 23.28
C GLY A 355 16.56 18.74 21.87
N LYS A 356 17.52 19.09 20.99
CA LYS A 356 17.22 19.40 19.59
C LYS A 356 16.71 18.18 18.83
N ALA A 357 17.24 16.99 19.11
CA ALA A 357 16.81 15.75 18.47
C ALA A 357 15.37 15.42 18.85
N ILE A 358 15.02 15.54 20.14
CA ILE A 358 13.66 15.35 20.63
C ILE A 358 12.71 16.35 19.95
N LEU A 359 12.99 17.65 20.07
CA LEU A 359 12.14 18.71 19.50
C LEU A 359 11.93 18.52 17.99
N LYS A 360 13.01 18.29 17.24
CA LYS A 360 12.91 18.05 15.79
C LYS A 360 12.16 16.78 15.45
N THR A 361 12.26 15.72 16.26
CA THR A 361 11.53 14.47 16.02
C THR A 361 10.03 14.68 16.18
N PHE A 362 9.60 15.40 17.23
CA PHE A 362 8.19 15.75 17.41
C PHE A 362 7.67 16.66 16.29
N LEU A 363 8.42 17.72 15.93
CA LEU A 363 8.03 18.61 14.83
C LEU A 363 8.00 17.88 13.48
N LEU A 364 8.94 16.95 13.25
CA LEU A 364 8.97 16.11 12.05
C LEU A 364 7.71 15.26 11.96
N TYR A 365 7.37 14.50 13.00
CA TYR A 365 6.16 13.69 12.99
C TYR A 365 4.89 14.53 12.92
N GLY A 366 4.83 15.68 13.62
CA GLY A 366 3.71 16.61 13.50
C GLY A 366 3.51 17.10 12.06
N SER A 367 4.59 17.51 11.39
CA SER A 367 4.53 17.91 9.98
C SER A 367 4.15 16.73 9.06
N TYR A 368 4.61 15.52 9.36
CA TYR A 368 4.27 14.33 8.60
C TYR A 368 2.79 13.95 8.75
N TRP A 369 2.23 14.09 9.95
CA TRP A 369 0.79 13.91 10.20
C TRP A 369 -0.06 14.92 9.42
N ILE A 370 0.37 16.17 9.31
CA ILE A 370 -0.32 17.18 8.48
C ILE A 370 -0.32 16.76 7.01
N VAL A 371 0.80 16.22 6.51
CA VAL A 371 0.88 15.68 5.14
C VAL A 371 -0.10 14.52 4.95
N TRP A 372 -0.10 13.53 5.85
CA TRP A 372 -1.05 12.41 5.82
C TRP A 372 -2.50 12.89 5.83
N PHE A 373 -2.83 13.82 6.72
CA PHE A 373 -4.17 14.38 6.83
C PHE A 373 -4.59 15.10 5.54
N THR A 374 -3.68 15.87 4.94
CA THR A 374 -3.94 16.54 3.67
C THR A 374 -4.20 15.54 2.55
N VAL A 375 -3.38 14.49 2.44
CA VAL A 375 -3.57 13.41 1.46
C VAL A 375 -4.92 12.72 1.67
N PHE A 376 -5.27 12.42 2.92
CA PHE A 376 -6.55 11.82 3.27
C PHE A 376 -7.76 12.69 2.86
N ILE A 377 -7.72 14.00 3.13
CA ILE A 377 -8.79 14.92 2.71
C ILE A 377 -8.89 14.99 1.18
N LEU A 378 -7.75 15.09 0.48
CA LEU A 378 -7.73 15.12 -0.98
C LEU A 378 -8.28 13.83 -1.59
N SER A 379 -7.96 12.66 -1.03
CA SER A 379 -8.54 11.39 -1.48
C SER A 379 -10.04 11.31 -1.19
N LEU A 380 -10.53 11.81 -0.04
CA LEU A 380 -11.97 11.88 0.22
C LEU A 380 -12.70 12.74 -0.83
N VAL A 381 -12.18 13.92 -1.16
CA VAL A 381 -12.75 14.80 -2.18
C VAL A 381 -12.70 14.16 -3.57
N TRP A 382 -11.62 13.45 -3.89
CA TRP A 382 -11.49 12.75 -5.18
C TRP A 382 -12.51 11.61 -5.30
N ILE A 383 -12.66 10.79 -4.25
CA ILE A 383 -13.64 9.69 -4.23
C ILE A 383 -15.06 10.25 -4.30
N SER A 384 -15.36 11.34 -3.57
CA SER A 384 -16.70 11.91 -3.58
C SER A 384 -17.15 12.39 -4.95
N LYS A 385 -16.22 12.88 -5.78
CA LYS A 385 -16.51 13.43 -7.11
C LYS A 385 -16.51 12.41 -8.24
N ASN A 386 -15.76 11.31 -8.12
CA ASN A 386 -15.56 10.38 -9.24
C ASN A 386 -16.14 8.98 -8.99
N VAL A 387 -16.56 8.68 -7.76
CA VAL A 387 -16.97 7.32 -7.37
C VAL A 387 -18.35 7.32 -6.69
N LEU A 388 -18.79 8.45 -6.13
CA LEU A 388 -20.08 8.57 -5.42
C LEU A 388 -21.12 9.41 -6.17
N GLU A 389 -20.73 10.04 -7.27
CA GLU A 389 -21.58 10.63 -8.32
C GLU A 389 -21.65 9.60 -9.45
#